data_AF-A0A418WI24-F1
#
_entry.id   AF-A0A418WI24-F1
#
_cell.length_a   1.000
_cell.length_b   1.000
_cell.length_c   1.000
_cell.angle_alpha   90.00
_cell.angle_beta   90.00
_cell.angle_gamma   90.00
#
_symmetry.space_group_name_H-M   'P 1'
#
loop_
_entity.id
_entity.type
_entity.pdbx_description
1 polymer ?
#
loop_
_entity_poly.entity_id
_entity_poly.type
_entity_poly.pdbx_seq_one_letter_code
_entity_poly.pdbx_strand_id
1 'polypeptide(L)'
;MTPLTCQRIIAVMFLGMGGWCLVAPASINALAIRPEAQVDSATFRLMIGCFGAQAMLVGLLAATARFTRTTFLAFGLAMLPFFAFNYWFYVEQPILNELMALDFIANLAFVVLCVIGWRRGPASPAEIFGIKGPWLVFFPLDI
;
A
#
# COMPACT_ATOMS: atom_id res chain seq x y z
N MET A 1 10.65 1.99 -16.43
CA MET A 1 10.57 1.48 -15.05
C MET A 1 10.39 -0.04 -15.07
N THR A 2 11.14 -0.76 -14.23
CA THR A 2 11.07 -2.22 -14.11
C THR A 2 10.05 -2.61 -13.01
N PRO A 3 9.52 -3.85 -13.01
CA PRO A 3 8.62 -4.31 -11.94
C PRO A 3 9.26 -4.21 -10.56
N LEU A 4 10.54 -4.54 -10.43
CA LEU A 4 11.27 -4.43 -9.16
C LEU A 4 11.34 -2.98 -8.66
N THR A 5 11.60 -2.01 -9.55
CA THR A 5 11.55 -0.59 -9.16
C THR A 5 10.15 -0.20 -8.68
N CYS A 6 9.09 -0.65 -9.37
CA CYS A 6 7.71 -0.38 -8.95
C CYS A 6 7.44 -0.91 -7.53
N GLN A 7 7.79 -2.17 -7.30
CA GLN A 7 7.67 -2.85 -6.01
C GLN A 7 8.44 -2.13 -4.90
N ARG A 8 9.66 -1.64 -5.16
CA ARG A 8 10.48 -0.91 -4.19
C ARG A 8 9.90 0.45 -3.83
N ILE A 9 9.36 1.17 -4.80
CA ILE A 9 8.68 2.45 -4.54
C ILE A 9 7.43 2.21 -3.68
N ILE A 10 6.62 1.20 -4.04
CA ILE A 10 5.47 0.75 -3.24
C ILE A 10 5.88 0.45 -1.79
N ALA A 11 6.98 -0.29 -1.59
CA ALA A 11 7.48 -0.61 -0.26
C ALA A 11 7.87 0.65 0.53
N VAL A 12 8.57 1.61 -0.10
CA VAL A 12 8.95 2.88 0.54
C VAL A 12 7.72 3.69 0.96
N MET A 13 6.68 3.73 0.13
CA MET A 13 5.44 4.46 0.46
C MET A 13 4.80 3.91 1.73
N PHE A 14 4.64 2.59 1.82
CA PHE A 14 4.07 1.93 3.00
C PHE A 14 4.96 2.03 4.25
N LEU A 15 6.27 1.86 4.10
CA LEU A 15 7.21 1.97 5.22
C LEU A 15 7.30 3.40 5.76
N GLY A 16 7.30 4.40 4.88
CA GLY A 16 7.36 5.81 5.25
C GLY A 16 6.08 6.26 5.95
N MET A 17 4.93 6.14 5.27
CA MET A 17 3.65 6.58 5.83
C MET A 17 3.19 5.72 7.01
N GLY A 18 3.35 4.40 6.90
CA GLY A 18 3.04 3.49 8.00
C GLY A 18 3.94 3.73 9.21
N GLY A 19 5.23 3.96 8.99
CA GLY A 19 6.18 4.34 10.03
C GLY A 19 5.78 5.62 10.73
N TRP A 20 5.39 6.66 9.99
CA TRP A 20 4.90 7.92 10.56
C TRP A 20 3.67 7.70 11.45
N CYS A 21 2.65 6.99 10.96
CA CYS A 21 1.46 6.65 11.76
C CYS A 21 1.81 5.86 13.03
N LEU A 22 2.80 4.96 12.96
CA LEU A 22 3.22 4.14 14.09
C LEU A 22 3.98 4.93 15.16
N VAL A 23 4.94 5.78 14.76
CA VAL A 23 5.83 6.47 15.70
C VAL A 23 5.25 7.78 16.23
N ALA A 24 4.41 8.46 15.45
CA ALA A 24 3.85 9.75 15.81
C ALA A 24 2.33 9.84 15.51
N PRO A 25 1.49 8.95 16.07
CA PRO A 25 0.06 8.91 15.77
C PRO A 25 -0.68 10.21 16.11
N ALA A 26 -0.27 10.92 17.16
CA ALA A 26 -0.87 12.20 17.54
C ALA A 26 -0.66 13.30 16.47
N SER A 27 0.42 13.23 15.69
CA SER A 27 0.65 14.19 14.61
C SER A 27 -0.35 14.04 13.47
N ILE A 28 -0.91 12.84 13.26
CA ILE A 28 -1.99 12.63 12.29
C ILE A 28 -3.24 13.40 12.70
N ASN A 29 -3.60 13.35 13.99
CA ASN A 29 -4.71 14.15 14.52
C ASN A 29 -4.46 15.65 14.28
N ALA A 30 -3.26 16.12 14.62
CA ALA A 30 -2.93 17.54 14.51
C ALA A 30 -2.86 18.06 13.06
N LEU A 31 -2.43 17.23 12.11
CA LEU A 31 -2.08 17.67 10.76
C LEU A 31 -3.10 17.28 9.69
N ALA A 32 -3.77 16.14 9.83
CA ALA A 32 -4.66 15.59 8.80
C ALA A 32 -6.15 15.69 9.16
N ILE A 33 -6.49 15.82 10.45
CA ILE A 33 -7.87 15.93 10.93
C ILE A 33 -8.23 17.41 11.09
N ARG A 34 -9.40 17.82 10.59
CA ARG A 34 -9.92 19.18 10.76
C ARG A 34 -10.12 19.50 12.24
N PRO A 35 -9.85 20.74 12.70
CA PRO A 35 -9.88 21.09 14.13
C PRO A 35 -11.17 20.69 14.84
N GLU A 36 -12.32 20.77 14.16
CA GLU A 36 -13.64 20.48 14.71
C GLU A 36 -13.86 18.98 14.99
N ALA A 37 -13.10 18.11 14.33
CA ALA A 37 -13.20 16.65 14.45
C ALA A 37 -12.02 16.03 15.22
N GLN A 38 -11.07 16.84 15.69
CA GLN A 38 -9.89 16.34 16.41
C GLN A 38 -10.28 15.73 17.76
N VAL A 39 -9.87 14.48 17.98
CA VAL A 39 -10.03 13.78 19.26
C VAL A 39 -8.73 13.08 19.62
N ASP A 40 -7.98 13.68 20.54
CA ASP A 40 -6.69 13.12 20.98
C ASP A 40 -6.88 12.18 22.19
N SER A 41 -7.43 11.00 21.92
CA SER A 41 -7.61 9.95 22.94
C SER A 41 -6.56 8.85 22.81
N ALA A 42 -6.35 8.11 23.90
CA ALA A 42 -5.51 6.90 23.87
C ALA A 42 -6.01 5.90 22.81
N THR A 43 -7.33 5.78 22.64
CA THR A 43 -7.93 4.92 21.62
C THR A 43 -7.62 5.40 20.21
N PHE A 44 -7.71 6.71 19.92
CA PHE A 44 -7.32 7.26 18.61
C PHE A 44 -5.87 6.91 18.29
N ARG A 45 -4.96 7.14 19.25
CA ARG A 45 -3.53 6.85 19.07
C ARG A 45 -3.27 5.36 18.85
N LEU A 46 -3.97 4.49 19.57
CA LEU A 46 -3.92 3.04 19.36
C LEU A 46 -4.37 2.66 17.95
N MET A 47 -5.51 3.20 17.47
CA MET A 47 -6.04 2.89 16.14
C MET A 47 -5.11 3.35 15.02
N ILE A 48 -4.58 4.58 15.10
CA ILE A 48 -3.60 5.08 14.12
C ILE A 48 -2.30 4.27 14.18
N GLY A 49 -1.85 3.89 15.38
CA GLY A 49 -0.69 3.00 15.55
C GLY A 49 -0.91 1.63 14.92
N CYS A 50 -2.08 1.01 15.10
CA CYS A 50 -2.45 -0.25 14.46
C CYS A 50 -2.48 -0.14 12.93
N PHE A 51 -3.07 0.93 12.39
CA PHE A 51 -3.05 1.23 10.96
C PHE A 51 -1.62 1.37 10.43
N GLY A 52 -0.77 2.11 11.15
CA GLY A 52 0.65 2.27 10.83
C GLY A 52 1.41 0.95 10.83
N ALA A 53 1.21 0.11 11.86
CA ALA A 53 1.83 -1.20 11.96
C ALA A 53 1.43 -2.14 10.80
N GLN A 54 0.15 -2.14 10.41
CA GLN A 54 -0.35 -2.91 9.27
C GLN A 54 0.26 -2.42 7.95
N ALA A 55 0.33 -1.10 7.76
CA ALA A 55 1.01 -0.51 6.60
C ALA A 55 2.49 -0.90 6.54
N MET A 56 3.21 -0.85 7.67
CA MET A 56 4.60 -1.30 7.74
C MET A 56 4.77 -2.78 7.41
N LEU A 57 3.87 -3.65 7.88
CA LEU A 57 3.88 -5.07 7.53
C LEU A 57 3.77 -5.26 6.01
N VAL A 58 2.83 -4.56 5.36
CA VAL A 58 2.67 -4.60 3.90
C VAL A 58 3.91 -4.05 3.19
N GLY A 59 4.51 -2.97 3.72
CA GLY A 59 5.74 -2.40 3.19
C GLY A 59 6.94 -3.35 3.27
N LEU A 60 7.10 -4.07 4.39
CA LEU A 60 8.13 -5.10 4.56
C LEU A 60 7.90 -6.29 3.64
N LEU A 61 6.66 -6.74 3.48
CA LEU A 61 6.29 -7.79 2.52
C LEU A 61 6.63 -7.33 1.10
N ALA A 62 6.23 -6.12 0.69
CA ALA A 62 6.60 -5.57 -0.61
C ALA A 62 8.12 -5.42 -0.76
N ALA A 63 8.88 -5.14 0.30
CA ALA A 63 10.33 -5.06 0.24
C ALA A 63 11.02 -6.44 0.11
N THR A 64 10.40 -7.53 0.56
CA THR A 64 11.09 -8.83 0.68
C THR A 64 10.52 -9.91 -0.22
N ALA A 65 9.24 -9.84 -0.56
CA ALA A 65 8.56 -10.83 -1.38
C ALA A 65 8.96 -10.74 -2.87
N ARG A 66 8.51 -11.75 -3.62
CA ARG A 66 8.63 -11.80 -5.08
C ARG A 66 7.26 -11.54 -5.69
N PHE A 67 7.10 -10.40 -6.37
CA PHE A 67 5.84 -10.05 -7.00
C PHE A 67 5.73 -10.66 -8.40
N THR A 68 4.61 -11.31 -8.67
CA THR A 68 4.17 -11.70 -10.02
C THR A 68 3.20 -10.66 -10.57
N ARG A 69 2.80 -10.81 -11.85
CA ARG A 69 1.71 -10.02 -12.44
C ARG A 69 0.45 -10.06 -11.59
N THR A 70 0.09 -11.24 -11.09
CA THR A 70 -1.09 -11.43 -10.22
C THR A 70 -0.92 -10.68 -8.91
N THR A 71 0.27 -10.68 -8.31
CA THR A 71 0.53 -9.90 -7.09
C THR A 71 0.29 -8.41 -7.31
N PHE A 72 0.82 -7.85 -8.41
CA PHE A 72 0.59 -6.43 -8.73
C PHE A 72 -0.89 -6.12 -8.97
N LEU A 73 -1.61 -6.99 -9.68
CA LEU A 73 -3.04 -6.83 -9.91
C LEU A 73 -3.83 -6.85 -8.59
N ALA A 74 -3.58 -7.85 -7.75
CA ALA A 74 -4.26 -8.00 -6.46
C ALA A 74 -4.00 -6.78 -5.56
N PHE A 75 -2.76 -6.32 -5.47
CA PHE A 75 -2.41 -5.11 -4.73
C PHE A 75 -3.11 -3.86 -5.30
N GLY A 76 -3.18 -3.73 -6.63
CA GLY A 76 -3.88 -2.61 -7.27
C GLY A 76 -5.38 -2.59 -6.96
N LEU A 77 -6.03 -3.76 -6.96
CA LEU A 77 -7.45 -3.90 -6.59
C LEU A 77 -7.66 -3.64 -5.10
N ALA A 78 -6.74 -4.07 -4.25
CA ALA A 78 -6.80 -3.83 -2.80
C ALA A 78 -6.71 -2.33 -2.44
N MET A 79 -6.30 -1.46 -3.36
CA MET A 79 -6.31 -0.01 -3.16
C MET A 79 -7.69 0.63 -3.36
N LEU A 80 -8.65 -0.03 -4.02
CA LEU A 80 -9.96 0.55 -4.32
C LEU A 80 -10.72 1.03 -3.07
N PRO A 81 -10.74 0.30 -1.94
CA PRO A 81 -11.36 0.78 -0.71
C PRO A 81 -10.76 2.09 -0.18
N PHE A 82 -9.46 2.36 -0.41
CA PHE A 82 -8.83 3.61 0.04
C PHE A 82 -9.35 4.81 -0.74
N PHE A 83 -9.64 4.69 -2.03
CA PHE A 83 -10.29 5.79 -2.77
C PHE A 83 -11.69 6.10 -2.24
N ALA A 84 -12.47 5.06 -1.90
CA ALA A 84 -13.77 5.23 -1.27
C ALA A 84 -13.64 5.89 0.12
N PHE A 85 -12.66 5.46 0.92
CA PHE A 85 -12.35 6.07 2.22
C PHE A 85 -12.02 7.56 2.08
N ASN A 86 -11.14 7.92 1.14
CA ASN A 86 -10.72 9.29 0.90
C ASN A 86 -11.90 10.16 0.47
N TYR A 87 -12.71 9.68 -0.47
CA TYR A 87 -13.91 10.39 -0.91
C TYR A 87 -14.86 10.62 0.27
N TRP A 88 -15.17 9.57 1.03
CA TRP A 88 -16.13 9.66 2.13
C TRP A 88 -15.68 10.63 3.22
N PHE A 89 -14.43 10.52 3.70
CA PHE A 89 -13.94 11.32 4.83
C PHE A 89 -13.37 12.69 4.46
N TYR A 90 -13.35 13.03 3.17
CA TYR A 90 -13.02 14.37 2.69
C TYR A 90 -14.26 15.13 2.20
N VAL A 91 -15.16 14.45 1.46
CA VAL A 91 -16.33 15.08 0.81
C VAL A 91 -17.60 14.91 1.64
N GLU A 92 -18.00 13.68 1.96
CA GLU A 92 -19.30 13.39 2.61
C GLU A 92 -19.28 13.69 4.12
N GLN A 93 -18.17 13.36 4.77
CA GLN A 93 -17.91 13.57 6.20
C GLN A 93 -16.56 14.27 6.32
N PRO A 94 -16.49 15.62 6.28
CA PRO A 94 -15.26 16.37 6.12
C PRO A 94 -14.39 16.36 7.40
N ILE A 95 -13.97 15.18 7.82
CA ILE A 95 -13.08 14.94 8.96
C ILE A 95 -11.64 15.21 8.55
N LEU A 96 -11.28 14.83 7.32
CA LEU A 96 -9.94 15.01 6.77
C LEU A 96 -9.82 16.39 6.12
N ASN A 97 -8.66 17.02 6.30
CA ASN A 97 -8.32 18.28 5.65
C ASN A 97 -7.58 18.06 4.33
N GLU A 98 -7.04 19.14 3.76
CA GLU A 98 -6.40 19.17 2.46
C GLU A 98 -5.10 18.36 2.41
N LEU A 99 -4.49 18.04 3.56
CA LEU A 99 -3.34 17.13 3.64
C LEU A 99 -3.72 15.73 3.14
N MET A 100 -5.01 15.38 3.12
CA MET A 100 -5.51 14.16 2.53
C MET A 100 -5.24 14.03 1.03
N ALA A 101 -4.97 15.14 0.33
CA ALA A 101 -4.49 15.10 -1.04
C ALA A 101 -3.19 14.28 -1.16
N LEU A 102 -2.33 14.27 -0.12
CA LEU A 102 -1.13 13.43 -0.10
C LEU A 102 -1.48 11.94 -0.19
N ASP A 103 -2.45 11.50 0.60
CA ASP A 103 -2.90 10.11 0.61
C ASP A 103 -3.57 9.74 -0.72
N PHE A 104 -4.42 10.60 -1.27
CA PHE A 104 -5.01 10.37 -2.60
C PHE A 104 -3.95 10.26 -3.70
N ILE A 105 -2.96 11.17 -3.71
CA ILE A 105 -1.85 11.15 -4.67
C ILE A 105 -1.02 9.88 -4.48
N ALA A 106 -0.74 9.49 -3.24
CA ALA A 106 -0.03 8.25 -2.94
C ALA A 106 -0.82 7.03 -3.44
N ASN A 107 -2.12 6.94 -3.19
CA ASN A 107 -2.95 5.83 -3.67
C ASN A 107 -3.01 5.77 -5.20
N LEU A 108 -3.11 6.92 -5.87
CA LEU A 108 -3.07 6.99 -7.33
C LEU A 108 -1.72 6.54 -7.88
N ALA A 109 -0.62 7.05 -7.32
CA ALA A 109 0.72 6.63 -7.69
C ALA A 109 0.89 5.12 -7.47
N PHE A 110 0.39 4.59 -6.36
CA PHE A 110 0.38 3.17 -6.05
C PHE A 110 -0.30 2.35 -7.15
N VAL A 111 -1.52 2.71 -7.53
CA VAL A 111 -2.26 2.02 -8.59
C VAL A 111 -1.50 2.07 -9.92
N VAL A 112 -0.91 3.22 -10.27
CA VAL A 112 -0.08 3.35 -11.48
C VAL A 112 1.12 2.39 -11.44
N LEU A 113 1.82 2.31 -10.31
CA LEU A 113 2.93 1.38 -10.10
C LEU A 113 2.46 -0.09 -10.24
N CYS A 114 1.29 -0.42 -9.70
CA CYS A 114 0.66 -1.72 -9.86
C CYS A 114 0.29 -2.03 -11.31
N VAL A 115 -0.27 -1.09 -12.07
CA VAL A 115 -0.58 -1.30 -13.49
C VAL A 115 0.69 -1.54 -14.30
N ILE A 116 1.76 -0.79 -14.03
CA ILE A 116 3.06 -0.99 -14.71
C ILE A 116 3.63 -2.38 -14.34
N GLY A 117 3.61 -2.75 -13.06
CA GLY A 117 4.05 -4.05 -12.57
C GLY A 117 3.22 -5.21 -13.12
N TRP A 118 1.91 -5.06 -13.23
CA TRP A 118 1.01 -6.05 -13.81
C TRP A 118 1.29 -6.29 -15.31
N ARG A 119 1.53 -5.21 -16.07
CA ARG A 119 1.81 -5.33 -17.52
C ARG A 119 3.19 -5.89 -17.82
N ARG A 120 4.17 -5.67 -16.95
CA ARG A 120 5.60 -5.95 -17.21
C ARG A 120 6.21 -7.01 -16.28
N GLY A 121 5.46 -7.45 -15.29
CA GLY A 121 5.91 -8.41 -14.28
C GLY A 121 6.06 -9.83 -14.82
N PRO A 122 6.70 -10.71 -14.05
CA PRO A 122 6.78 -12.14 -14.36
C PRO A 122 5.41 -12.80 -14.19
N ALA A 123 5.04 -13.69 -15.11
CA ALA A 123 3.75 -14.36 -15.11
C ALA A 123 3.61 -15.37 -13.95
N SER A 124 4.73 -15.98 -13.54
CA SER A 124 4.74 -16.98 -12.47
C SER A 124 6.04 -16.91 -11.64
N PRO A 125 6.07 -17.53 -10.44
CA PRO A 125 7.30 -17.66 -9.67
C PRO A 125 8.43 -18.37 -10.43
N ALA A 126 8.10 -19.36 -11.28
CA ALA A 126 9.10 -20.08 -12.07
C ALA A 126 9.90 -19.16 -13.01
N GLU A 127 9.24 -18.15 -13.60
CA GLU A 127 9.89 -17.15 -14.44
C GLU A 127 10.88 -16.29 -13.63
N ILE A 128 10.58 -16.00 -12.36
CA ILE A 128 11.45 -15.24 -11.46
C ILE A 128 12.76 -15.99 -11.18
N PHE A 129 12.67 -17.32 -11.02
CA PHE A 129 13.83 -18.17 -10.77
C PHE A 129 14.54 -18.63 -12.04
N GLY A 130 14.07 -18.21 -13.23
CA GLY A 130 14.66 -18.62 -14.51
C GLY A 130 14.52 -20.12 -14.80
N ILE A 131 13.55 -20.80 -14.19
CA ILE A 131 13.30 -22.23 -14.39
C ILE A 131 12.66 -22.42 -15.77
N LYS A 132 13.32 -23.16 -16.65
CA LYS A 132 12.86 -23.47 -18.02
C LYS A 132 12.85 -24.98 -18.27
N GLY A 133 12.01 -25.42 -19.20
CA GLY A 133 12.03 -26.80 -19.70
C GLY A 133 11.30 -27.81 -18.80
N PRO A 134 11.66 -29.11 -18.85
CA PRO A 134 10.91 -30.20 -18.20
C PRO A 134 10.88 -30.12 -16.67
N TRP A 135 11.66 -29.22 -16.07
CA TRP A 135 11.70 -29.00 -14.62
C TRP A 135 10.47 -28.24 -14.07
N LEU A 136 9.66 -27.62 -14.94
CA LEU A 136 8.40 -26.96 -14.55
C LEU A 136 7.40 -27.93 -13.92
N VAL A 137 7.44 -29.21 -14.30
CA VAL A 137 6.52 -30.25 -13.78
C VAL A 137 6.75 -30.55 -12.30
N PHE A 138 7.93 -30.20 -11.76
CA PHE A 138 8.26 -30.39 -10.35
C PHE A 138 7.93 -29.18 -9.46
N PHE A 139 7.50 -28.07 -10.06
CA PHE A 139 7.03 -26.89 -9.34
C PHE A 139 5.53 -26.76 -9.56
N PRO A 140 4.67 -27.27 -8.65
CA PRO A 140 3.23 -27.14 -8.81
C PRO A 140 2.87 -25.65 -8.88
N LEU A 141 2.27 -25.24 -10.00
CA LEU A 141 1.89 -23.87 -10.34
C LEU A 141 0.49 -23.50 -9.83
N ASP A 142 -0.11 -24.30 -8.97
CA ASP A 142 -1.49 -24.11 -8.49
C ASP A 142 -1.50 -23.29 -7.18
N ILE A 143 -1.38 -21.96 -7.31
CA ILE A 143 -1.92 -20.98 -6.34
C ILE A 143 -2.57 -19.84 -7.13
#